data_AF-A0A7S4SEC7-F1
#
_entry.id   AF-A0A7S4SEC7-F1
#
_cell.length_a   1.000
_cell.length_b   1.000
_cell.length_c   1.000
_cell.angle_alpha   90.00
_cell.angle_beta   90.00
_cell.angle_gamma   90.00
#
_symmetry.space_group_name_H-M   'P 1'
#
loop_
_entity.id
_entity.type
_entity.pdbx_description
1 polymer ?
#
loop_
_entity_poly.entity_id
_entity_poly.type
_entity_poly.pdbx_seq_one_letter_code
_entity_poly.pdbx_strand_id
1 'polypeptide(L)'
;VFRDPWNWVDMAVVAIWAVDASGASFGLNSQFARMVRLARMIRFLKLARAIRGFDGLFIMTASLRGSLSALAWACALLVACQMFLALLMLQVLHLFYFTDDSVPEVDRRDIYVYFGTFTRSLFTMFELTLANYP
;
A
#
# COMPACT_ATOMS: atom_id res chain seq x y z
N VAL A 1 -22.17 -16.36 -17.76
CA VAL A 1 -21.59 -16.97 -18.99
C VAL A 1 -21.12 -15.92 -20.01
N PHE A 2 -21.82 -14.81 -20.25
CA PHE A 2 -21.44 -13.79 -21.26
C PHE A 2 -20.71 -12.53 -20.76
N ARG A 3 -20.13 -12.53 -19.56
CA ARG A 3 -19.46 -11.32 -19.02
C ARG A 3 -18.09 -11.59 -18.40
N ASP A 4 -17.37 -12.58 -18.91
CA ASP A 4 -15.93 -12.67 -18.65
C ASP A 4 -15.16 -11.97 -19.79
N PRO A 5 -14.48 -10.84 -19.51
CA PRO A 5 -13.66 -10.11 -20.49
C PRO A 5 -12.62 -11.01 -21.16
N TRP A 6 -12.22 -12.08 -20.47
CA TRP A 6 -11.24 -13.06 -20.91
C TRP A 6 -11.67 -13.88 -22.13
N ASN A 7 -12.97 -14.12 -22.31
CA ASN A 7 -13.46 -14.90 -23.45
C ASN A 7 -13.43 -14.10 -24.76
N TRP A 8 -13.68 -12.79 -24.68
CA TRP A 8 -13.57 -11.89 -25.83
C TRP A 8 -12.13 -11.74 -26.32
N VAL A 9 -11.18 -11.66 -25.38
CA VAL A 9 -9.74 -11.64 -25.70
C VAL A 9 -9.31 -12.96 -26.34
N ASP A 10 -9.80 -14.09 -25.85
CA ASP A 10 -9.47 -15.40 -26.42
C ASP A 10 -9.99 -15.54 -27.86
N MET A 11 -11.24 -15.12 -28.10
CA MET A 11 -11.83 -15.14 -29.43
C MET A 11 -11.06 -14.25 -30.42
N ALA A 12 -10.63 -13.06 -30.00
CA ALA A 12 -9.81 -12.17 -30.82
C ALA A 12 -8.44 -12.79 -31.17
N VAL A 13 -7.82 -13.50 -30.23
CA VAL A 13 -6.52 -14.17 -30.44
C VAL A 13 -6.65 -15.34 -31.42
N VAL A 14 -7.70 -16.15 -31.30
CA VAL A 14 -7.99 -17.25 -32.24
C VAL A 14 -8.23 -16.70 -33.64
N ALA A 15 -8.98 -15.60 -33.77
CA ALA A 15 -9.22 -14.95 -35.05
C ALA A 15 -7.91 -14.44 -35.70
N ILE A 16 -7.04 -13.77 -34.93
CA ILE A 16 -5.76 -13.28 -35.46
C ILE A 16 -4.84 -14.44 -35.86
N TRP A 17 -4.85 -15.55 -35.12
CA TRP A 17 -4.08 -16.73 -35.52
C TRP A 17 -4.63 -17.39 -36.78
N ALA A 18 -5.94 -17.46 -36.95
CA ALA A 18 -6.54 -17.98 -38.18
C ALA A 18 -6.15 -17.14 -39.41
N VAL A 19 -6.03 -15.82 -39.22
CA VAL A 19 -5.52 -14.88 -40.25
C VAL A 19 -4.02 -15.09 -40.52
N ASP A 20 -3.21 -15.34 -39.50
CA ASP A 20 -1.78 -15.65 -39.64
C ASP A 20 -1.54 -17.02 -40.32
N ALA A 21 -2.29 -18.04 -39.92
CA ALA A 21 -2.18 -19.41 -40.43
C ALA A 21 -2.68 -19.57 -41.87
N SER A 22 -3.64 -18.73 -42.30
CA SER A 22 -4.10 -18.73 -43.69
C SER A 22 -3.08 -18.14 -44.68
N GLY A 23 -1.91 -17.70 -44.20
CA GLY A 23 -0.84 -17.17 -45.07
C GLY A 23 -1.30 -15.96 -45.87
N ALA A 24 -2.34 -15.27 -45.38
CA ALA A 24 -3.00 -14.15 -46.02
C ALA A 24 -2.13 -12.89 -45.91
N SER A 25 -0.92 -12.93 -46.47
CA SER A 25 -0.16 -11.76 -46.87
C SER A 25 -0.83 -11.14 -48.10
N PHE A 26 -2.11 -10.79 -48.01
CA PHE A 26 -2.68 -9.80 -48.90
C PHE A 26 -1.89 -8.52 -48.62
N GLY A 27 -1.36 -7.88 -49.67
CA GLY A 27 -0.48 -6.70 -49.59
C GLY A 27 -1.15 -5.49 -48.94
N LEU A 28 -1.40 -5.57 -47.64
CA LEU A 28 -2.28 -4.69 -46.90
C LEU A 28 -1.47 -3.97 -45.84
N ASN A 29 -1.33 -2.67 -46.08
CA ASN A 29 -1.26 -1.56 -45.12
C ASN A 29 -0.58 -1.83 -43.76
N SER A 30 0.42 -1.01 -43.44
CA SER A 30 1.23 -0.99 -42.19
C SER A 30 0.47 -1.30 -40.88
N GLN A 31 -0.83 -1.02 -40.82
CA GLN A 31 -1.72 -1.34 -39.70
C GLN A 31 -1.91 -2.85 -39.44
N PHE A 32 -2.07 -3.70 -40.46
CA PHE A 32 -2.27 -5.15 -40.26
C PHE A 32 -0.98 -5.84 -39.77
N ALA A 33 0.18 -5.43 -40.32
CA ALA A 33 1.48 -5.89 -39.83
C ALA A 33 1.71 -5.52 -38.35
N ARG A 34 1.24 -4.34 -37.92
CA ARG A 34 1.29 -3.90 -36.53
C ARG A 34 0.39 -4.76 -35.63
N MET A 35 -0.81 -5.12 -36.09
CA MET A 35 -1.71 -6.02 -35.37
C MET A 35 -1.14 -7.43 -35.19
N VAL A 36 -0.52 -8.00 -36.22
CA VAL A 36 0.15 -9.33 -36.13
C VAL A 36 1.28 -9.30 -35.10
N ARG A 37 2.09 -8.24 -35.08
CA ARG A 37 3.17 -8.04 -34.09
C ARG A 37 2.62 -7.96 -32.66
N LEU A 38 1.52 -7.22 -32.46
CA LEU A 38 0.84 -7.11 -31.17
C LEU A 38 0.21 -8.45 -30.74
N ALA A 39 -0.39 -9.20 -31.66
CA ALA A 39 -0.96 -10.52 -31.38
C ALA A 39 0.09 -11.54 -30.94
N ARG A 40 1.30 -11.47 -31.52
CA ARG A 40 2.45 -12.26 -31.07
C ARG A 40 2.82 -11.93 -29.61
N MET A 41 2.85 -10.64 -29.23
CA MET A 41 3.08 -10.22 -27.83
C MET A 41 1.97 -10.68 -26.87
N ILE A 42 0.70 -10.61 -27.29
CA ILE A 42 -0.45 -11.08 -26.50
C ILE A 42 -0.38 -12.60 -26.26
N ARG A 43 0.08 -13.38 -27.25
CA ARG A 43 0.35 -14.81 -27.06
C ARG A 43 1.42 -15.07 -26.01
N PHE A 44 2.54 -14.35 -26.05
CA PHE A 44 3.57 -14.45 -25.02
C PHE A 44 3.05 -14.07 -23.63
N LEU A 45 2.22 -13.02 -23.53
CA LEU A 45 1.56 -12.63 -22.29
C LEU A 45 0.58 -13.70 -21.78
N LYS A 46 -0.20 -14.35 -22.67
CA LYS A 46 -1.05 -15.49 -22.28
C LYS A 46 -0.21 -16.68 -21.84
N LEU A 47 0.90 -16.98 -22.49
CA LEU A 47 1.82 -18.04 -22.08
C LEU A 47 2.43 -17.71 -20.71
N ALA A 48 2.85 -16.47 -20.51
CA ALA A 48 3.33 -15.97 -19.22
C ALA A 48 2.25 -16.03 -18.14
N ARG A 49 0.98 -15.79 -18.48
CA ARG A 49 -0.15 -15.94 -17.57
C ARG A 49 -0.54 -17.40 -17.32
N ALA A 50 -0.35 -18.27 -18.31
CA ALA A 50 -0.57 -19.71 -18.21
C ALA A 50 0.53 -20.41 -17.40
N ILE A 51 1.72 -19.80 -17.33
CA ILE A 51 2.70 -20.12 -16.29
C ILE A 51 2.06 -19.74 -14.96
N ARG A 52 1.51 -20.75 -14.28
CA ARG A 52 0.81 -20.71 -12.99
C ARG A 52 1.56 -19.97 -11.85
N GLY A 53 2.78 -19.49 -12.08
CA GLY A 53 3.55 -18.68 -11.14
C GLY A 53 2.90 -17.33 -10.81
N PHE A 54 2.21 -16.70 -11.77
CA PHE A 54 1.48 -15.46 -11.49
C PHE A 54 0.20 -15.67 -10.69
N ASP A 55 -0.47 -16.82 -10.84
CA ASP A 55 -1.62 -17.18 -10.00
C ASP A 55 -1.18 -17.42 -8.55
N GLY A 56 -0.03 -18.09 -8.33
CA GLY A 56 0.55 -18.25 -7.01
C GLY A 56 0.90 -16.90 -6.36
N LEU A 57 1.53 -16.00 -7.12
CA LEU A 57 1.84 -14.63 -6.67
C LEU A 57 0.56 -13.82 -6.41
N PHE A 58 -0.48 -13.99 -7.23
CA PHE A 58 -1.77 -13.34 -7.05
C PHE A 58 -2.45 -13.83 -5.76
N ILE A 59 -2.45 -15.13 -5.48
CA ILE A 59 -2.99 -15.69 -4.23
C ILE A 59 -2.20 -15.20 -3.02
N MET A 60 -0.87 -15.16 -3.09
CA MET A 60 -0.03 -14.61 -2.03
C MET A 60 -0.30 -13.12 -1.79
N THR A 61 -0.40 -12.30 -2.84
CA THR A 61 -0.74 -10.88 -2.68
C THR A 61 -2.17 -10.68 -2.18
N ALA A 62 -3.12 -11.55 -2.55
CA ALA A 62 -4.49 -11.54 -2.06
C ALA A 62 -4.56 -11.88 -0.57
N SER A 63 -3.78 -12.87 -0.09
CA SER A 63 -3.70 -13.18 1.35
C SER A 63 -2.99 -12.06 2.13
N LEU A 64 -1.91 -11.49 1.59
CA LEU A 64 -1.26 -10.31 2.14
C LEU A 64 -2.22 -9.13 2.28
N ARG A 65 -3.07 -8.88 1.28
CA ARG A 65 -4.07 -7.80 1.35
C ARG A 65 -5.07 -8.01 2.49
N GLY A 66 -5.44 -9.26 2.78
CA GLY A 66 -6.24 -9.62 3.94
C GLY A 66 -5.52 -9.38 5.26
N SER A 67 -4.21 -9.67 5.34
CA SER A 67 -3.42 -9.40 6.56
C SER A 67 -3.12 -7.91 6.76
N LEU A 68 -2.96 -7.13 5.68
CA LEU A 68 -2.74 -5.69 5.75
C LEU A 68 -3.93 -4.94 6.33
N SER A 69 -5.17 -5.38 6.08
CA SER A 69 -6.34 -4.75 6.68
C SER A 69 -6.38 -5.00 8.20
N ALA A 70 -6.10 -6.23 8.64
CA ALA A 70 -5.99 -6.56 10.06
C ALA A 70 -4.85 -5.79 10.74
N LEU A 71 -3.69 -5.68 10.06
CA LEU A 71 -2.55 -4.88 10.54
C LEU A 71 -2.92 -3.40 10.64
N ALA A 72 -3.64 -2.85 9.66
CA ALA A 72 -4.09 -1.45 9.70
C ALA A 72 -5.00 -1.18 10.91
N TRP A 73 -5.92 -2.10 11.23
CA TRP A 73 -6.74 -2.00 12.44
C TRP A 73 -5.91 -2.09 13.72
N ALA A 74 -4.92 -2.98 13.77
CA ALA A 74 -4.01 -3.08 14.91
C ALA A 74 -3.19 -1.80 15.09
N CYS A 75 -2.63 -1.24 14.00
CA CYS A 75 -1.92 0.03 14.01
C CYS A 75 -2.82 1.19 14.45
N ALA A 76 -4.06 1.25 13.97
CA ALA A 76 -5.03 2.27 14.38
C ALA A 76 -5.33 2.19 15.89
N LEU A 77 -5.49 0.98 16.43
CA LEU A 77 -5.70 0.77 17.86
C LEU A 77 -4.47 1.17 18.68
N LEU A 78 -3.27 0.82 18.22
CA LEU A 78 -2.02 1.26 18.86
C LEU A 78 -1.96 2.79 18.90
N VAL A 79 -2.12 3.46 17.77
CA VAL A 79 -2.10 4.93 17.69
C VAL A 79 -3.11 5.53 18.65
N ALA A 80 -4.36 5.03 18.68
CA ALA A 80 -5.38 5.51 19.61
C ALA A 80 -4.95 5.38 21.08
N CYS A 81 -4.33 4.26 21.46
CA CYS A 81 -3.77 4.05 22.78
C CYS A 81 -2.64 5.05 23.09
N GLN A 82 -1.70 5.26 22.14
CA GLN A 82 -0.64 6.27 22.29
C GLN A 82 -1.19 7.68 22.44
N MET A 83 -2.27 8.04 21.75
CA MET A 83 -2.89 9.37 21.86
C MET A 83 -3.48 9.58 23.26
N PHE A 84 -4.13 8.55 23.82
CA PHE A 84 -4.65 8.60 25.18
C PHE A 84 -3.52 8.79 26.22
N LEU A 85 -2.44 8.02 26.12
CA LEU A 85 -1.27 8.15 27.00
C LEU A 85 -0.59 9.52 26.86
N ALA A 86 -0.47 10.05 25.64
CA ALA A 86 0.09 11.38 25.37
C ALA A 86 -0.73 12.50 26.02
N LEU A 87 -2.07 12.42 25.98
CA LEU A 87 -2.94 13.39 26.65
C LEU A 87 -2.83 13.31 28.17
N LEU A 88 -2.79 12.09 28.73
CA LEU A 88 -2.60 11.91 30.17
C LEU A 88 -1.28 12.52 30.64
N MET A 89 -0.19 12.28 29.92
CA MET A 89 1.12 12.83 30.24
C MET A 89 1.16 14.35 30.13
N LEU A 90 0.53 14.92 29.10
CA LEU A 90 0.38 16.37 28.97
C LEU A 90 -0.37 16.97 30.17
N GLN A 91 -1.46 16.32 30.61
CA GLN A 91 -2.26 16.78 31.74
C GLN A 91 -1.49 16.74 33.07
N VAL A 92 -0.77 15.64 33.32
CA VAL A 92 0.08 15.46 34.51
C VAL A 92 1.18 16.53 34.53
N LEU A 93 1.86 16.70 33.41
CA LEU A 93 2.94 17.68 33.29
C LEU A 93 2.45 19.11 33.48
N HIS A 94 1.29 19.46 32.94
CA HIS A 94 0.65 20.75 33.17
C HIS A 94 0.37 20.98 34.66
N LEU A 95 -0.10 19.95 35.37
CA LEU A 95 -0.37 20.04 36.80
C LEU A 95 0.92 20.28 37.61
N PHE A 96 1.99 19.53 37.35
CA PHE A 96 3.23 19.61 38.14
C PHE A 96 4.14 20.80 37.80
N TYR A 97 4.25 21.18 36.52
CA TYR A 97 5.24 22.18 36.08
C TYR A 97 4.69 23.58 35.83
N PHE A 98 3.38 23.72 35.62
CA PHE A 98 2.76 25.04 35.36
C PHE A 98 1.93 25.57 36.52
N THR A 99 1.61 24.73 37.51
CA THR A 99 0.85 25.15 38.71
C THR A 99 1.77 25.47 39.89
N ASP A 100 3.00 24.96 39.89
CA ASP A 100 3.99 25.17 40.95
C ASP A 100 5.07 26.15 40.48
N ASP A 101 5.08 27.37 41.04
CA ASP A 101 6.06 28.43 40.73
C ASP A 101 7.44 28.19 41.36
N SER A 102 7.64 27.08 42.08
CA SER A 102 8.95 26.72 42.66
C SER A 102 9.92 26.10 41.65
N VAL A 103 9.45 25.74 40.45
CA VAL A 103 10.25 25.06 39.43
C VAL A 103 11.04 26.08 38.57
N PRO A 104 12.35 25.88 38.35
CA PRO A 104 13.15 26.73 37.48
C PRO A 104 12.58 26.85 36.06
N GLU A 105 12.58 28.06 35.51
CA GLU A 105 12.14 28.37 34.13
C GLU A 105 12.88 27.57 33.05
N VAL A 106 14.09 27.11 33.34
CA VAL A 106 14.91 26.29 32.43
C VAL A 106 14.26 24.92 32.19
N ASP A 107 13.84 24.25 33.27
CA ASP A 107 13.22 22.92 33.19
C ASP A 107 11.84 23.00 32.49
N ARG A 108 11.08 24.07 32.73
CA ARG A 108 9.81 24.33 32.03
C ARG A 108 9.98 24.47 30.52
N ARG A 109 11.07 25.10 30.05
CA ARG A 109 11.34 25.28 28.62
C ARG A 109 11.69 23.96 27.94
N ASP A 110 12.54 23.15 28.55
CA ASP A 110 12.95 21.86 27.98
C ASP A 110 11.74 20.93 27.83
N ILE A 111 10.91 20.89 28.87
CA ILE A 111 9.66 20.14 28.88
C ILE A 111 8.68 20.65 27.82
N TYR A 112 8.60 21.97 27.63
CA TYR A 112 7.75 22.57 26.59
C TYR A 112 8.23 22.26 25.17
N VAL A 113 9.52 22.01 24.94
CA VAL A 113 10.03 21.58 23.64
C VAL A 113 9.45 20.22 23.24
N TYR A 114 9.42 19.27 24.19
CA TYR A 114 8.91 17.90 23.96
C TYR A 114 7.38 17.80 24.07
N PHE A 115 6.77 18.42 25.08
CA PHE A 115 5.34 18.28 25.39
C PHE A 115 4.50 19.54 25.10
N GLY A 116 5.06 20.58 24.47
CA GLY A 116 4.36 21.87 24.32
C GLY A 116 3.14 21.87 23.39
N THR A 117 3.02 20.89 22.48
CA THR A 117 1.83 20.74 21.63
C THR A 117 1.42 19.28 21.57
N PHE A 118 0.14 19.02 21.30
CA PHE A 118 -0.42 17.68 21.20
C PHE A 118 0.30 16.77 20.19
N THR A 119 0.65 17.31 19.02
CA THR A 119 1.38 16.54 18.00
C THR A 119 2.79 16.21 18.47
N ARG A 120 3.47 17.13 19.18
CA ARG A 120 4.80 16.88 19.75
C ARG A 120 4.75 15.86 20.88
N SER A 121 3.79 15.97 21.80
CA SER A 121 3.63 14.98 22.87
C SER A 121 3.29 13.58 22.35
N LEU A 122 2.53 13.49 21.26
CA LEU A 122 2.29 12.23 20.57
C LEU A 122 3.56 11.65 19.96
N PHE A 123 4.36 12.46 19.27
CA PHE A 123 5.65 12.00 18.71
C PHE A 123 6.62 11.58 19.81
N THR A 124 6.70 12.33 20.91
CA THR A 124 7.53 11.96 22.07
C THR A 124 7.04 10.67 22.73
N MET A 125 5.73 10.43 22.85
CA MET A 125 5.21 9.15 23.35
C MET A 125 5.45 8.00 22.38
N PHE A 126 5.38 8.25 21.07
CA PHE A 126 5.71 7.27 20.05
C PHE A 126 7.20 6.90 20.08
N GLU A 127 8.08 7.90 20.17
CA GLU A 127 9.51 7.72 20.39
C GLU A 127 9.76 6.95 21.69
N LEU A 128 9.11 7.31 22.79
CA LEU A 128 9.28 6.61 24.07
C LEU A 128 8.79 5.14 24.04
N THR A 129 7.75 4.84 23.25
CA THR A 129 7.20 3.48 23.15
C THR A 129 8.00 2.57 22.21
N LEU A 130 8.59 3.13 21.15
CA LEU A 130 9.20 2.35 20.06
C LEU A 130 10.71 2.54 19.93
N ALA A 131 11.25 3.68 20.36
CA ALA A 131 12.68 3.87 20.44
C ALA A 131 13.15 3.32 21.79
N ASN A 132 13.96 2.26 21.74
CA ASN A 132 14.76 1.80 22.86
C ASN A 132 15.83 2.86 23.16
N TYR A 133 15.48 3.88 23.93
CA TYR A 133 16.46 4.72 24.59
C TYR A 133 16.91 3.99 25.87
N PRO A 134 18.22 3.88 26.15
CA PRO A 134 18.70 3.40 27.44
C PRO A 134 18.28 4.33 28.59
#